data_AF-A0A845YHM4-F1
#
_entry.id   AF-A0A845YHM4-F1
#
_cell.length_a   1.000
_cell.length_b   1.000
_cell.length_c   1.000
_cell.angle_alpha   90.00
_cell.angle_beta   90.00
_cell.angle_gamma   90.00
#
_symmetry.space_group_name_H-M   'P 1'
#
loop_
_entity.id
_entity.type
_entity.pdbx_description
1 polymer ?
#
loop_
_entity_poly.entity_id
_entity_poly.type
_entity_poly.pdbx_seq_one_letter_code
_entity_poly.pdbx_strand_id
1 'polypeptide(L)'
;MPFSVTITESSLATVVQDTTVIDLVYLFGTSDLDADPDINTPIPVEGLQSFNARFPNTPQETQTSVKFFFDNYPQGSLFFVSCHDADVITGGGTQQDAGHFTKAAEVIAKRNDLDLGIIVTAEMATKTTQADRTTVYSALQGLAEKLDWVQFVNLAAKTKADAITERNLYGSTYGHSAAYYGFINDSAGNPLGVNIGAAIVASKRSRLESPYSPPAGVDYPLSGVVAVDPYVDIESDYQDLRIERLLELSLQL
;
A
#
# COMPACT_ATOMS: atom_id res chain seq x y z
N MET A 1 54.70 16.10 -9.31
CA MET A 1 53.77 15.29 -8.49
C MET A 1 52.66 14.82 -9.41
N PRO A 2 52.44 13.51 -9.60
CA PRO A 2 51.34 13.05 -10.43
C PRO A 2 50.03 13.17 -9.65
N PHE A 3 49.01 13.76 -10.26
CA PHE A 3 47.64 13.74 -9.75
C PHE A 3 46.94 12.48 -10.28
N SER A 4 46.22 11.81 -9.39
CA SER A 4 45.37 10.65 -9.71
C SER A 4 43.93 11.14 -9.80
N VAL A 5 43.28 10.93 -10.95
CA VAL A 5 41.84 11.15 -11.13
C VAL A 5 41.16 9.80 -10.99
N THR A 6 40.24 9.68 -10.03
CA THR A 6 39.41 8.49 -9.84
C THR A 6 38.05 8.74 -10.48
N ILE A 7 37.69 7.92 -11.46
CA ILE A 7 36.35 7.89 -12.05
C ILE A 7 35.56 6.80 -11.31
N THR A 8 34.38 7.14 -10.79
CA THR A 8 33.48 6.19 -10.13
C THR A 8 32.15 6.23 -10.86
N GLU A 9 31.69 5.08 -11.35
CA GLU A 9 30.33 4.94 -11.88
C GLU A 9 29.36 4.91 -10.70
N SER A 10 28.70 6.02 -10.45
CA SER A 10 27.60 6.11 -9.50
C SER A 10 26.30 5.82 -10.25
N SER A 11 25.51 4.87 -9.75
CA SER A 11 24.14 4.61 -10.25
C SER A 11 23.14 5.70 -9.87
N LEU A 12 23.58 6.76 -9.19
CA LEU A 12 22.74 7.92 -8.91
C LEU A 12 22.66 8.79 -10.16
N ALA A 13 21.82 8.36 -11.10
CA ALA A 13 21.21 9.30 -12.03
C ALA A 13 20.40 10.27 -11.17
N THR A 14 20.87 11.52 -11.05
CA THR A 14 20.04 12.61 -10.56
C THR A 14 18.98 12.86 -11.62
N VAL A 15 17.91 12.05 -11.58
CA VAL A 15 16.67 12.35 -12.27
C VAL A 15 16.17 13.62 -11.59
N VAL A 16 16.10 14.71 -12.36
CA VAL A 16 15.30 15.86 -11.97
C VAL A 16 13.88 15.30 -11.83
N GLN A 17 13.48 14.99 -10.59
CA GLN A 17 12.13 14.54 -10.33
C GLN A 17 11.23 15.71 -10.69
N ASP A 18 10.46 15.53 -11.75
CA ASP A 18 9.26 16.31 -11.97
C ASP A 18 8.46 16.19 -10.66
N THR A 19 8.15 17.31 -10.00
CA THR A 19 7.57 17.36 -8.64
C THR A 19 6.12 16.86 -8.59
N THR A 20 5.70 16.08 -9.58
CA THR A 20 4.38 15.52 -9.74
C THR A 20 4.43 14.00 -9.99
N VAL A 21 5.43 13.28 -9.49
CA VAL A 21 5.45 11.81 -9.55
C VAL A 21 4.92 11.21 -8.24
N ILE A 22 3.96 10.30 -8.34
CA ILE A 22 3.44 9.50 -7.22
C ILE A 22 4.39 8.31 -7.01
N ASP A 23 5.53 8.54 -6.36
CA ASP A 23 6.57 7.50 -6.16
C ASP A 23 6.71 7.01 -4.71
N LEU A 24 6.02 7.69 -3.79
CA LEU A 24 6.07 7.40 -2.36
C LEU A 24 4.98 6.41 -1.98
N VAL A 25 5.36 5.25 -1.43
CA VAL A 25 4.42 4.26 -0.90
C VAL A 25 4.62 4.13 0.61
N TYR A 26 3.54 4.32 1.37
CA TYR A 26 3.50 4.13 2.81
C TYR A 26 2.81 2.79 3.11
N LEU A 27 3.60 1.82 3.55
CA LEU A 27 3.14 0.50 3.97
C LEU A 27 2.90 0.49 5.47
N PHE A 28 1.64 0.38 5.85
CA PHE A 28 1.23 0.17 7.23
C PHE A 28 1.13 -1.33 7.52
N GLY A 29 1.71 -1.75 8.64
CA GLY A 29 1.65 -3.11 9.16
C GLY A 29 2.06 -3.14 10.63
N THR A 30 2.04 -4.31 11.25
CA THR A 30 2.44 -4.46 12.66
C THR A 30 3.86 -4.98 12.84
N SER A 31 4.41 -4.73 14.03
CA SER A 31 5.67 -5.29 14.51
C SER A 31 5.59 -5.42 16.04
N ASP A 32 5.96 -6.60 16.56
CA ASP A 32 5.87 -6.95 17.99
C ASP A 32 6.98 -6.32 18.84
N LEU A 33 7.13 -5.00 18.77
CA LEU A 33 8.12 -4.28 19.56
C LEU A 33 7.41 -3.30 20.50
N ASP A 34 7.05 -3.78 21.69
CA ASP A 34 6.58 -2.98 22.85
C ASP A 34 7.53 -1.82 23.23
N ALA A 35 8.75 -1.81 22.69
CA ALA A 35 9.79 -0.83 22.95
C ALA A 35 10.39 -0.21 21.68
N ASP A 36 9.72 -0.31 20.52
CA ASP A 36 10.24 0.31 19.29
C ASP A 36 10.20 1.84 19.41
N PRO A 37 11.36 2.53 19.41
CA PRO A 37 11.35 4.00 19.31
C PRO A 37 10.73 4.48 17.98
N ASP A 38 10.62 3.62 16.97
CA ASP A 38 10.11 3.94 15.64
C ASP A 38 8.60 3.68 15.48
N ILE A 39 7.91 3.31 16.56
CA ILE A 39 6.47 3.04 16.50
C ILE A 39 5.68 4.27 16.03
N ASN A 40 4.71 4.04 15.14
CA ASN A 40 3.90 5.07 14.48
C ASN A 40 4.72 6.11 13.70
N THR A 41 6.01 5.85 13.45
CA THR A 41 6.90 6.74 12.73
C THR A 41 7.20 6.13 11.36
N PRO A 42 7.05 6.88 10.26
CA PRO A 42 7.42 6.38 8.94
C PRO A 42 8.93 6.23 8.80
N ILE A 43 9.37 5.02 8.51
CA ILE A 43 10.78 4.68 8.34
C ILE A 43 11.03 4.29 6.88
N PRO A 44 12.02 4.91 6.20
CA PRO A 44 12.39 4.50 4.85
C PRO A 44 12.95 3.07 4.86
N VAL A 45 12.51 2.28 3.90
CA VAL A 45 12.97 0.89 3.69
C VAL A 45 13.83 0.86 2.44
N GLU A 46 15.00 0.24 2.53
CA GLU A 46 15.95 0.12 1.41
C GLU A 46 15.93 -1.26 0.73
N GLY A 47 15.22 -2.21 1.35
CA GLY A 47 15.10 -3.60 0.88
C GLY A 47 14.72 -4.54 2.01
N LEU A 48 14.46 -5.81 1.68
CA LEU A 48 14.03 -6.81 2.66
C LEU A 48 15.07 -7.06 3.77
N GLN A 49 16.36 -7.04 3.43
CA GLN A 49 17.41 -7.32 4.42
C GLN A 49 17.49 -6.23 5.50
N SER A 50 17.50 -4.96 5.11
CA SER A 50 17.51 -3.84 6.05
C SER A 50 16.20 -3.74 6.82
N PHE A 51 15.07 -4.05 6.15
CA PHE A 51 13.77 -4.18 6.80
C PHE A 51 13.79 -5.21 7.93
N ASN A 52 14.19 -6.45 7.65
CA ASN A 52 14.21 -7.52 8.65
C ASN A 52 15.23 -7.29 9.77
N ALA A 53 16.31 -6.55 9.51
CA ALA A 53 17.26 -6.16 10.54
C ALA A 53 16.67 -5.13 11.53
N ARG A 54 15.81 -4.23 11.03
CA ARG A 54 15.18 -3.17 11.84
C ARG A 54 13.88 -3.64 12.51
N PHE A 55 13.07 -4.43 11.80
CA PHE A 55 11.77 -4.92 12.25
C PHE A 55 11.74 -6.47 12.28
N PRO A 56 12.55 -7.12 13.14
CA PRO A 56 12.76 -8.58 13.10
C PRO A 56 11.50 -9.41 13.44
N ASN A 57 10.53 -8.84 14.16
CA ASN A 57 9.31 -9.52 14.60
C ASN A 57 8.07 -9.09 13.79
N THR A 58 8.28 -8.62 12.57
CA THR A 58 7.18 -8.29 11.65
C THR A 58 6.48 -9.57 11.19
N PRO A 59 5.14 -9.61 11.05
CA PRO A 59 4.44 -10.75 10.46
C PRO A 59 4.93 -11.08 9.04
N GLN A 60 4.78 -12.35 8.65
CA GLN A 60 5.25 -12.86 7.37
C GLN A 60 4.59 -12.14 6.17
N GLU A 61 3.31 -11.78 6.27
CA GLU A 61 2.57 -11.09 5.21
C GLU A 61 3.17 -9.71 4.89
N THR A 62 3.58 -8.98 5.94
CA THR A 62 4.25 -7.70 5.80
C THR A 62 5.66 -7.85 5.23
N GLN A 63 6.45 -8.82 5.73
CA GLN A 63 7.76 -9.13 5.14
C GLN A 63 7.65 -9.51 3.65
N THR A 64 6.65 -10.32 3.31
CA THR A 64 6.40 -10.75 1.93
C THR A 64 5.97 -9.57 1.06
N SER A 65 5.16 -8.65 1.58
CA SER A 65 4.78 -7.41 0.88
C SER A 65 5.98 -6.50 0.60
N VAL A 66 6.89 -6.34 1.57
CA VAL A 66 8.14 -5.59 1.38
C VAL A 66 9.02 -6.25 0.33
N LYS A 67 9.20 -7.57 0.41
CA LYS A 67 9.96 -8.34 -0.59
C LYS A 67 9.35 -8.14 -1.99
N PHE A 68 8.05 -8.34 -2.11
CA PHE A 68 7.32 -8.24 -3.37
C PHE A 68 7.42 -6.85 -3.98
N PHE A 69 7.37 -5.79 -3.14
CA PHE A 69 7.59 -4.42 -3.57
C PHE A 69 8.95 -4.24 -4.21
N PHE A 70 10.04 -4.60 -3.54
CA PHE A 70 11.39 -4.39 -4.06
C PHE A 70 11.78 -5.33 -5.20
N ASP A 71 11.25 -6.55 -5.24
CA ASP A 71 11.44 -7.46 -6.38
C ASP A 71 10.83 -6.89 -7.67
N ASN A 72 9.71 -6.18 -7.54
CA ASN A 72 9.02 -5.59 -8.68
C ASN A 72 9.45 -4.16 -8.96
N TYR A 73 9.82 -3.39 -7.95
CA TYR A 73 10.18 -1.98 -8.09
C TYR A 73 11.41 -1.61 -7.23
N PRO A 74 12.62 -2.04 -7.64
CA PRO A 74 13.85 -1.84 -6.86
C PRO A 74 14.22 -0.37 -6.61
N GLN A 75 13.73 0.55 -7.45
CA GLN A 75 14.00 1.99 -7.37
C GLN A 75 12.88 2.76 -6.66
N GLY A 76 11.85 2.06 -6.17
CA GLY A 76 10.70 2.67 -5.52
C GLY A 76 11.00 3.14 -4.11
N SER A 77 10.28 4.17 -3.67
CA SER A 77 10.42 4.72 -2.32
C SER A 77 9.34 4.13 -1.41
N LEU A 78 9.74 3.22 -0.53
CA LEU A 78 8.85 2.60 0.46
C LEU A 78 9.15 3.13 1.86
N PHE A 79 8.12 3.63 2.54
CA PHE A 79 8.14 3.90 3.97
C PHE A 79 7.33 2.84 4.69
N PHE A 80 7.92 2.19 5.68
CA PHE A 80 7.18 1.33 6.59
C PHE A 80 6.71 2.13 7.81
N VAL A 81 5.46 1.93 8.17
CA VAL A 81 4.85 2.54 9.34
C VAL A 81 4.42 1.40 10.25
N SER A 82 5.23 1.16 11.28
CA SER A 82 4.97 0.15 12.29
C SER A 82 3.85 0.63 13.21
N CYS A 83 2.71 -0.05 13.18
CA CYS A 83 1.63 0.14 14.13
C CYS A 83 1.71 -0.97 15.18
N HIS A 84 1.55 -0.60 16.46
CA HIS A 84 1.62 -1.59 17.52
C HIS A 84 0.50 -2.61 17.39
N ASP A 85 0.82 -3.89 17.58
CA ASP A 85 -0.18 -4.91 17.89
C ASP A 85 -0.32 -4.95 19.41
N ALA A 86 -1.42 -4.41 19.94
CA ALA A 86 -1.59 -4.27 21.38
C ALA A 86 -1.93 -5.61 22.09
N ASP A 87 -2.07 -6.71 21.34
CA ASP A 87 -2.51 -8.01 21.87
C ASP A 87 -1.67 -9.19 21.32
N VAL A 88 -0.40 -9.27 21.72
CA VAL A 88 0.27 -10.58 21.87
C VAL A 88 -0.17 -11.20 23.21
N ILE A 89 -1.47 -11.39 23.42
CA ILE A 89 -1.97 -12.18 24.56
C ILE A 89 -2.46 -13.52 24.02
N THR A 90 -1.55 -14.50 24.07
CA THR A 90 -1.83 -15.92 24.35
C THR A 90 -3.26 -16.39 24.06
N GLY A 91 -3.58 -16.53 22.77
CA GLY A 91 -4.71 -17.32 22.30
C GLY A 91 -5.97 -16.53 21.93
N GLY A 92 -6.06 -16.15 20.65
CA GLY A 92 -7.34 -15.95 19.97
C GLY A 92 -7.64 -14.50 19.55
N GLY A 93 -6.96 -14.05 18.49
CA GLY A 93 -7.26 -12.81 17.77
C GLY A 93 -6.33 -11.67 18.17
N THR A 94 -5.49 -11.23 17.24
CA THR A 94 -4.72 -9.99 17.37
C THR A 94 -5.69 -8.82 17.26
N GLN A 95 -5.95 -8.12 18.37
CA GLN A 95 -6.59 -6.81 18.31
C GLN A 95 -5.53 -5.79 17.88
N GLN A 96 -5.49 -5.52 16.59
CA GLN A 96 -4.78 -4.37 16.10
C GLN A 96 -5.50 -3.12 16.63
N ASP A 97 -4.91 -2.44 17.62
CA ASP A 97 -5.47 -1.22 18.18
C ASP A 97 -5.43 -0.13 17.11
N ALA A 98 -6.59 0.14 16.52
CA ALA A 98 -6.80 1.19 15.52
C ALA A 98 -6.32 2.58 16.01
N GLY A 99 -6.15 2.78 17.32
CA GLY A 99 -5.51 3.96 17.90
C GLY A 99 -4.07 4.16 17.44
N HIS A 100 -3.30 3.09 17.21
CA HIS A 100 -1.92 3.19 16.72
C HIS A 100 -1.84 3.62 15.25
N PHE A 101 -2.69 3.06 14.39
CA PHE A 101 -2.81 3.52 13.00
C PHE A 101 -3.20 5.00 12.91
N THR A 102 -4.12 5.43 13.79
CA THR A 102 -4.53 6.84 13.87
C THR A 102 -3.38 7.74 14.33
N LYS A 103 -2.62 7.36 15.36
CA LYS A 103 -1.42 8.10 15.80
C LYS A 103 -0.38 8.20 14.71
N ALA A 104 -0.16 7.12 13.96
CA ALA A 104 0.79 7.10 12.86
C ALA A 104 0.37 8.05 11.73
N ALA A 105 -0.93 8.06 11.41
CA ALA A 105 -1.50 9.04 10.50
C ALA A 105 -1.27 10.49 10.97
N GLU A 106 -1.43 10.78 12.26
CA GLU A 106 -1.15 12.11 12.81
C GLU A 106 0.32 12.52 12.72
N VAL A 107 1.25 11.57 12.90
CA VAL A 107 2.70 11.82 12.75
C VAL A 107 3.01 12.18 11.30
N ILE A 108 2.49 11.43 10.34
CA ILE A 108 2.65 11.72 8.91
C ILE A 108 2.03 13.08 8.57
N ALA A 109 0.82 13.37 9.06
CA ALA A 109 0.13 14.61 8.76
C ALA A 109 0.82 15.88 9.28
N LYS A 110 1.83 15.75 10.15
CA LYS A 110 2.64 16.86 10.66
C LYS A 110 3.93 17.09 9.85
N ARG A 111 4.23 16.21 8.90
CA ARG A 111 5.38 16.36 8.00
C ARG A 111 5.05 17.38 6.93
N ASN A 112 5.91 18.38 6.79
CA ASN A 112 5.77 19.46 5.80
C ASN A 112 6.57 19.19 4.51
N ASP A 113 7.25 18.06 4.43
CA ASP A 113 8.18 17.63 3.37
C ASP A 113 7.60 16.51 2.51
N LEU A 114 6.27 16.44 2.40
CA LEU A 114 5.59 15.30 1.79
C LEU A 114 5.24 15.57 0.32
N ASP A 115 5.81 14.75 -0.57
CA ASP A 115 5.31 14.61 -1.94
C ASP A 115 4.03 13.75 -1.98
N LEU A 116 3.36 13.68 -3.14
CA LEU A 116 2.19 12.83 -3.34
C LEU A 116 2.51 11.36 -3.06
N GLY A 117 1.66 10.72 -2.24
CA GLY A 117 1.90 9.36 -1.76
C GLY A 117 0.70 8.42 -1.92
N ILE A 118 1.00 7.12 -1.86
CA ILE A 118 0.04 6.03 -1.82
C ILE A 118 0.11 5.38 -0.44
N ILE A 119 -1.04 5.25 0.21
CA ILE A 119 -1.18 4.51 1.47
C ILE A 119 -1.66 3.10 1.18
N VAL A 120 -0.93 2.11 1.68
CA VAL A 120 -1.30 0.69 1.59
C VAL A 120 -1.15 0.02 2.94
N THR A 121 -1.88 -1.08 3.10
CA THR A 121 -1.76 -1.96 4.28
C THR A 121 -1.36 -3.36 3.83
N ALA A 122 -0.44 -3.99 4.54
CA ALA A 122 0.04 -5.33 4.18
C ALA A 122 -0.93 -6.45 4.57
N GLU A 123 -1.32 -6.51 5.83
CA GLU A 123 -1.91 -7.72 6.44
C GLU A 123 -3.34 -7.52 6.97
N MET A 124 -3.88 -6.31 6.88
CA MET A 124 -5.21 -5.97 7.39
C MET A 124 -6.29 -6.93 6.88
N ALA A 125 -6.27 -7.22 5.57
CA ALA A 125 -7.24 -8.11 4.94
C ALA A 125 -7.14 -9.58 5.42
N THR A 126 -5.98 -10.02 5.91
CA THR A 126 -5.74 -11.42 6.29
C THR A 126 -5.73 -11.65 7.80
N LYS A 127 -5.45 -10.63 8.62
CA LYS A 127 -5.21 -10.78 10.07
C LYS A 127 -6.24 -10.15 10.98
N THR A 128 -7.12 -9.29 10.46
CA THR A 128 -7.99 -8.48 11.32
C THR A 128 -9.47 -8.79 11.11
N THR A 129 -10.31 -8.38 12.06
CA THR A 129 -11.76 -8.51 11.93
C THR A 129 -12.32 -7.42 11.00
N GLN A 130 -13.56 -7.59 10.53
CA GLN A 130 -14.22 -6.55 9.72
C GLN A 130 -14.35 -5.21 10.49
N ALA A 131 -14.58 -5.27 11.80
CA ALA A 131 -14.70 -4.07 12.63
C ALA A 131 -13.37 -3.29 12.69
N ASP A 132 -12.26 -4.02 12.90
CA ASP A 132 -10.93 -3.41 12.97
C ASP A 132 -10.51 -2.81 11.62
N ARG A 133 -10.72 -3.56 10.52
CA ARG A 133 -10.47 -3.05 9.16
C ARG A 133 -11.23 -1.77 8.89
N THR A 134 -12.52 -1.73 9.23
CA THR A 134 -13.36 -0.55 9.00
C THR A 134 -12.83 0.66 9.75
N THR A 135 -12.38 0.47 10.99
CA THR A 135 -11.81 1.54 11.80
C THR A 135 -10.49 2.04 11.21
N VAL A 136 -9.56 1.13 10.90
CA VAL A 136 -8.25 1.48 10.34
C VAL A 136 -8.37 2.10 8.95
N TYR A 137 -9.14 1.50 8.05
CA TYR A 137 -9.31 2.03 6.70
C TYR A 137 -9.99 3.39 6.69
N SER A 138 -10.97 3.64 7.56
CA SER A 138 -11.58 4.97 7.69
C SER A 138 -10.58 6.02 8.19
N ALA A 139 -9.72 5.66 9.15
CA ALA A 139 -8.69 6.57 9.67
C ALA A 139 -7.64 6.92 8.60
N LEU A 140 -7.14 5.91 7.87
CA LEU A 140 -6.19 6.09 6.78
C LEU A 140 -6.81 6.82 5.58
N GLN A 141 -8.11 6.66 5.33
CA GLN A 141 -8.82 7.44 4.33
C GLN A 141 -8.89 8.92 4.72
N GLY A 142 -9.20 9.23 5.98
CA GLY A 142 -9.17 10.60 6.49
C GLY A 142 -7.79 11.25 6.39
N LEU A 143 -6.72 10.45 6.57
CA LEU A 143 -5.35 10.89 6.30
C LEU A 143 -5.13 11.19 4.82
N ALA A 144 -5.53 10.27 3.94
CA ALA A 144 -5.38 10.42 2.50
C ALA A 144 -6.08 11.71 2.00
N GLU A 145 -7.31 11.96 2.44
CA GLU A 145 -8.07 13.17 2.11
C GLU A 145 -7.39 14.45 2.64
N LYS A 146 -6.82 14.39 3.84
CA LYS A 146 -6.10 15.54 4.43
C LYS A 146 -4.80 15.87 3.68
N LEU A 147 -4.13 14.86 3.14
CA LEU A 147 -2.83 14.98 2.47
C LEU A 147 -2.93 15.09 0.94
N ASP A 148 -4.13 15.02 0.37
CA ASP A 148 -4.34 14.90 -1.08
C ASP A 148 -3.65 13.66 -1.67
N TRP A 149 -3.61 12.58 -0.89
CA TRP A 149 -3.00 11.29 -1.24
C TRP A 149 -4.07 10.28 -1.63
N VAL A 150 -3.66 9.08 -2.05
CA VAL A 150 -4.60 7.99 -2.33
C VAL A 150 -4.34 6.78 -1.44
N GLN A 151 -5.40 6.20 -0.91
CA GLN A 151 -5.36 4.95 -0.17
C GLN A 151 -5.78 3.79 -1.08
N PHE A 152 -4.97 2.73 -1.15
CA PHE A 152 -5.36 1.47 -1.78
C PHE A 152 -5.72 0.44 -0.70
N VAL A 153 -7.01 0.12 -0.66
CA VAL A 153 -7.63 -0.79 0.29
C VAL A 153 -7.67 -2.19 -0.30
N ASN A 154 -7.29 -3.20 0.48
CA ASN A 154 -7.51 -4.60 0.10
C ASN A 154 -8.72 -5.15 0.84
N LEU A 155 -9.70 -5.65 0.11
CA LEU A 155 -10.90 -6.27 0.67
C LEU A 155 -10.58 -7.69 1.14
N ALA A 156 -11.10 -8.08 2.31
CA ALA A 156 -10.92 -9.43 2.84
C ALA A 156 -11.95 -10.44 2.31
N ALA A 157 -12.98 -9.94 1.64
CA ALA A 157 -14.00 -10.74 1.00
C ALA A 157 -13.42 -11.90 0.16
N LYS A 158 -14.14 -13.03 0.14
CA LYS A 158 -13.82 -14.21 -0.68
C LYS A 158 -14.75 -14.36 -1.88
N THR A 159 -15.90 -13.69 -1.87
CA THR A 159 -16.84 -13.67 -2.99
C THR A 159 -17.05 -12.24 -3.48
N LYS A 160 -17.43 -12.09 -4.76
CA LYS A 160 -17.73 -10.78 -5.35
C LYS A 160 -18.85 -10.05 -4.60
N ALA A 161 -19.88 -10.78 -4.17
CA ALA A 161 -21.00 -10.21 -3.42
C ALA A 161 -20.55 -9.66 -2.05
N ASP A 162 -19.70 -10.41 -1.35
CA ASP A 162 -19.11 -9.95 -0.09
C ASP A 162 -18.17 -8.76 -0.32
N ALA A 163 -17.43 -8.74 -1.43
CA ALA A 163 -16.52 -7.65 -1.78
C ALA A 163 -17.29 -6.35 -2.05
N ILE A 164 -18.41 -6.41 -2.77
CA ILE A 164 -19.29 -5.25 -2.97
C ILE A 164 -19.82 -4.75 -1.62
N THR A 165 -20.22 -5.66 -0.75
CA THR A 165 -20.73 -5.32 0.59
C THR A 165 -19.66 -4.66 1.45
N GLU A 166 -18.46 -5.26 1.50
CA GLU A 166 -17.32 -4.73 2.26
C GLU A 166 -16.85 -3.39 1.71
N ARG A 167 -16.73 -3.25 0.38
CA ARG A 167 -16.37 -1.99 -0.27
C ARG A 167 -17.29 -0.85 0.17
N ASN A 168 -18.60 -1.10 0.27
CA ASN A 168 -19.56 -0.06 0.64
C ASN A 168 -19.40 0.43 2.11
N LEU A 169 -18.59 -0.25 2.92
CA LEU A 169 -18.19 0.22 4.25
C LEU A 169 -17.10 1.30 4.19
N TYR A 170 -16.37 1.37 3.08
CA TYR A 170 -15.27 2.30 2.85
C TYR A 170 -15.68 3.30 1.77
N GLY A 171 -15.84 4.57 2.12
CA GLY A 171 -16.33 5.58 1.18
C GLY A 171 -15.56 6.87 1.30
N SER A 172 -14.81 7.24 0.26
CA SER A 172 -14.17 8.56 0.17
C SER A 172 -15.10 9.60 -0.40
N THR A 173 -15.12 10.77 0.25
CA THR A 173 -15.94 11.91 -0.18
C THR A 173 -15.44 12.47 -1.50
N TYR A 174 -14.11 12.49 -1.69
CA TYR A 174 -13.46 13.13 -2.83
C TYR A 174 -12.69 12.16 -3.74
N GLY A 175 -12.75 10.85 -3.47
CA GLY A 175 -12.13 9.83 -4.32
C GLY A 175 -10.68 9.50 -3.97
N HIS A 176 -10.25 9.72 -2.73
CA HIS A 176 -8.91 9.39 -2.21
C HIS A 176 -8.76 7.91 -1.81
N SER A 177 -9.65 7.04 -2.27
CA SER A 177 -9.68 5.62 -1.92
C SER A 177 -10.00 4.78 -3.15
N ALA A 178 -9.22 3.72 -3.36
CA ALA A 178 -9.50 2.68 -4.32
C ALA A 178 -9.49 1.32 -3.60
N ALA A 179 -10.55 0.54 -3.80
CA ALA A 179 -10.69 -0.79 -3.21
C ALA A 179 -10.34 -1.87 -4.23
N TYR A 180 -9.51 -2.81 -3.82
CA TYR A 180 -9.09 -3.97 -4.59
C TYR A 180 -9.58 -5.24 -3.90
N TYR A 181 -10.08 -6.18 -4.71
CA TYR A 181 -10.58 -7.45 -4.25
C TYR A 181 -9.66 -8.57 -4.74
N GLY A 182 -9.39 -9.52 -3.86
CA GLY A 182 -8.55 -10.67 -4.12
C GLY A 182 -7.13 -10.53 -3.58
N PHE A 183 -6.36 -11.58 -3.81
CA PHE A 183 -5.02 -11.79 -3.31
C PHE A 183 -4.13 -12.32 -4.43
N ILE A 184 -2.92 -11.80 -4.49
CA ILE A 184 -1.84 -12.30 -5.32
C ILE A 184 -1.15 -13.42 -4.55
N ASN A 185 -0.98 -14.59 -5.16
CA ASN A 185 -0.18 -15.66 -4.57
C ASN A 185 1.24 -15.59 -5.15
N ASP A 186 2.23 -15.45 -4.27
CA ASP A 186 3.64 -15.48 -4.64
C ASP A 186 4.09 -16.91 -5.03
N SER A 187 5.35 -17.05 -5.46
CA SER A 187 5.93 -18.36 -5.80
C SER A 187 6.00 -19.35 -4.64
N ALA A 188 5.88 -18.89 -3.40
CA ALA A 188 5.83 -19.72 -2.20
C ALA A 188 4.38 -19.99 -1.74
N GLY A 189 3.36 -19.49 -2.47
CA GLY A 189 1.95 -19.64 -2.14
C GLY A 189 1.47 -18.73 -1.02
N ASN A 190 2.23 -17.69 -0.66
CA ASN A 190 1.80 -16.72 0.35
C ASN A 190 0.80 -15.74 -0.28
N PRO A 191 -0.36 -15.49 0.36
CA PRO A 191 -1.32 -14.50 -0.12
C PRO A 191 -0.83 -13.08 0.18
N LEU A 192 -0.84 -12.23 -0.83
CA LEU A 192 -0.54 -10.80 -0.78
C LEU A 192 -1.76 -10.02 -1.22
N GLY A 193 -2.07 -8.90 -0.56
CA GLY A 193 -3.16 -8.03 -1.01
C GLY A 193 -2.88 -7.50 -2.42
N VAL A 194 -3.90 -7.44 -3.29
CA VAL A 194 -3.75 -6.87 -4.64
C VAL A 194 -3.38 -5.38 -4.58
N ASN A 195 -3.73 -4.70 -3.49
CA ASN A 195 -3.40 -3.29 -3.25
C ASN A 195 -1.88 -2.98 -3.34
N ILE A 196 -1.00 -3.88 -2.90
CA ILE A 196 0.46 -3.66 -3.03
C ILE A 196 0.90 -3.71 -4.49
N GLY A 197 0.36 -4.64 -5.26
CA GLY A 197 0.60 -4.75 -6.70
C GLY A 197 0.10 -3.50 -7.43
N ALA A 198 -1.08 -3.02 -7.07
CA ALA A 198 -1.65 -1.80 -7.61
C ALA A 198 -0.79 -0.57 -7.30
N ALA A 199 -0.25 -0.45 -6.07
CA ALA A 199 0.65 0.63 -5.69
C ALA A 199 1.94 0.62 -6.51
N ILE A 200 2.54 -0.55 -6.71
CA ILE A 200 3.74 -0.72 -7.54
C ILE A 200 3.47 -0.27 -8.98
N VAL A 201 2.36 -0.71 -9.57
CA VAL A 201 2.00 -0.34 -10.95
C VAL A 201 1.71 1.15 -11.05
N ALA A 202 0.98 1.73 -10.11
CA ALA A 202 0.69 3.15 -10.06
C ALA A 202 1.97 3.99 -9.98
N SER A 203 2.91 3.63 -9.11
CA SER A 203 4.18 4.37 -8.98
C SER A 203 5.07 4.24 -10.20
N LYS A 204 5.22 3.03 -10.75
CA LYS A 204 5.96 2.82 -12.01
C LYS A 204 5.37 3.65 -13.14
N ARG A 205 4.05 3.61 -13.30
CA ARG A 205 3.35 4.33 -14.37
C ARG A 205 3.45 5.83 -14.20
N SER A 206 3.31 6.33 -12.97
CA SER A 206 3.49 7.75 -12.67
C SER A 206 4.87 8.25 -13.07
N ARG A 207 5.90 7.43 -12.88
CA ARG A 207 7.29 7.77 -13.24
C ARG A 207 7.56 7.69 -14.74
N LEU A 208 6.93 6.74 -15.45
CA LEU A 208 7.21 6.47 -16.86
C LEU A 208 6.33 7.26 -17.83
N GLU A 209 5.09 7.56 -17.47
CA GLU A 209 4.11 8.20 -18.35
C GLU A 209 3.61 9.52 -17.76
N SER A 210 2.79 9.44 -16.71
CA SER A 210 2.18 10.59 -16.06
C SER A 210 1.50 10.16 -14.76
N PRO A 211 1.50 10.98 -13.70
CA PRO A 211 0.70 10.75 -12.48
C PRO A 211 -0.80 10.63 -12.74
N TYR A 212 -1.30 11.21 -13.85
CA TYR A 212 -2.73 11.21 -14.18
C TYR A 212 -3.16 10.03 -15.04
N SER A 213 -2.21 9.20 -15.49
CA SER A 213 -2.54 8.01 -16.27
C SER A 213 -3.13 6.93 -15.37
N PRO A 214 -4.32 6.37 -15.68
CA PRO A 214 -4.97 5.41 -14.80
C PRO A 214 -4.10 4.15 -14.65
N PRO A 215 -3.91 3.53 -13.48
CA PRO A 215 -3.05 2.35 -13.34
C PRO A 215 -3.65 1.06 -13.94
N ALA A 216 -4.81 1.13 -14.61
CA ALA A 216 -5.50 -0.02 -15.19
C ALA A 216 -5.09 -0.27 -16.66
N GLY A 217 -5.07 -1.55 -17.05
CA GLY A 217 -4.87 -1.98 -18.44
C GLY A 217 -3.42 -1.93 -18.95
N VAL A 218 -2.44 -2.16 -18.07
CA VAL A 218 -1.02 -1.84 -18.35
C VAL A 218 -0.12 -3.06 -18.48
N ASP A 219 0.86 -2.95 -19.39
CA ASP A 219 1.95 -3.91 -19.65
C ASP A 219 3.04 -3.94 -18.54
N TYR A 220 2.66 -3.83 -17.27
CA TYR A 220 3.58 -3.97 -16.13
C TYR A 220 3.33 -5.31 -15.43
N PRO A 221 3.77 -6.45 -16.02
CA PRO A 221 3.61 -7.73 -15.36
C PRO A 221 4.35 -7.72 -14.02
N LEU A 222 3.66 -8.16 -12.97
CA LEU A 222 4.26 -8.35 -11.67
C LEU A 222 5.00 -9.69 -11.67
N SER A 223 6.30 -9.64 -11.42
CA SER A 223 7.16 -10.80 -11.26
C SER A 223 6.83 -11.56 -9.96
N GLY A 224 7.02 -12.88 -9.99
CA GLY A 224 6.82 -13.74 -8.83
C GLY A 224 5.37 -14.07 -8.50
N VAL A 225 4.41 -13.60 -9.31
CA VAL A 225 2.99 -13.95 -9.20
C VAL A 225 2.70 -15.29 -9.88
N VAL A 226 2.15 -16.24 -9.14
CA VAL A 226 1.77 -17.56 -9.66
C VAL A 226 0.26 -17.68 -9.88
N ALA A 227 -0.54 -17.04 -9.04
CA ALA A 227 -1.99 -17.04 -9.15
C ALA A 227 -2.60 -15.78 -8.53
N VAL A 228 -3.88 -15.53 -8.83
CA VAL A 228 -4.71 -14.52 -8.17
C VAL A 228 -5.97 -15.21 -7.65
N ASP A 229 -6.29 -15.02 -6.36
CA ASP A 229 -7.41 -15.66 -5.66
C ASP A 229 -8.32 -14.59 -5.02
N PRO A 230 -9.63 -14.56 -5.33
CA PRO A 230 -10.33 -15.46 -6.23
C PRO A 230 -10.07 -15.14 -7.69
N TYR A 231 -10.12 -16.18 -8.50
CA TYR A 231 -10.07 -16.04 -9.94
C TYR A 231 -11.34 -15.33 -10.40
N VAL A 232 -11.20 -14.05 -10.74
CA VAL A 232 -12.27 -13.19 -11.25
C VAL A 232 -12.34 -13.40 -12.77
N ASP A 233 -13.49 -13.84 -13.29
CA ASP A 233 -13.71 -13.91 -14.73
C ASP A 233 -13.93 -12.47 -15.23
N ILE A 234 -12.93 -11.96 -15.95
CA ILE A 234 -12.60 -10.53 -16.09
C ILE A 234 -13.73 -9.75 -16.78
N GLU A 235 -14.56 -10.39 -17.60
CA GLU A 235 -15.50 -9.65 -18.46
C GLU A 235 -16.86 -9.34 -17.80
N SER A 236 -17.40 -10.25 -16.96
CA SER A 236 -18.64 -9.97 -16.21
C SER A 236 -18.41 -9.13 -14.96
N ASP A 237 -17.19 -9.15 -14.42
CA ASP A 237 -16.92 -8.62 -13.08
C ASP A 237 -16.44 -7.17 -13.09
N TYR A 238 -15.85 -6.70 -14.19
CA TYR A 238 -15.49 -5.30 -14.40
C TYR A 238 -16.70 -4.36 -14.47
N GLN A 239 -17.85 -4.84 -14.98
CA GLN A 239 -19.05 -4.01 -15.11
C GLN A 239 -19.72 -3.75 -13.76
N ASP A 240 -19.75 -4.75 -12.86
CA ASP A 240 -20.46 -4.65 -11.58
C ASP A 240 -19.68 -3.89 -10.49
N LEU A 241 -18.35 -3.79 -10.60
CA LEU A 241 -17.50 -3.06 -9.66
C LEU A 241 -17.29 -1.59 -10.04
N ARG A 242 -17.68 -1.18 -11.26
CA ARG A 242 -17.68 0.23 -11.66
C ARG A 242 -18.78 0.95 -10.88
N ILE A 243 -18.41 2.02 -10.18
CA ILE A 243 -19.40 3.00 -9.74
C ILE A 243 -19.96 3.65 -11.00
N GLU A 244 -21.25 3.43 -11.31
CA GLU A 244 -22.01 4.19 -12.30
C GLU A 244 -22.21 5.66 -11.86
N ARG A 245 -21.12 6.41 -11.66
CA ARG A 245 -21.18 7.86 -11.37
C ARG A 245 -20.41 8.70 -12.37
N LEU A 246 -20.41 8.27 -13.64
CA LEU A 246 -19.83 9.02 -14.75
C LEU A 246 -20.83 9.39 -15.87
N LEU A 247 -22.14 9.21 -15.65
CA LEU A 247 -23.16 9.55 -16.65
C LEU A 247 -24.26 10.52 -16.20
N GLU A 248 -24.27 11.00 -14.96
CA GLU A 248 -25.25 12.01 -14.51
C GLU A 248 -24.68 13.44 -14.34
N LEU A 249 -23.35 13.61 -14.42
CA LEU A 249 -22.71 14.93 -14.32
C LEU A 249 -22.50 15.63 -15.67
N SER A 250 -22.82 15.00 -16.80
CA SER A 250 -22.80 15.62 -18.13
C SER A 250 -24.18 16.09 -18.63
N LEU A 251 -25.19 16.11 -17.75
CA LEU A 251 -26.55 16.58 -18.06
C LEU A 251 -27.03 17.74 -17.18
N GLN A 252 -26.14 18.35 -16.38
CA GLN A 252 -26.48 19.53 -15.56
C GLN A 252 -25.45 20.68 -15.55
N LEU A 253 -24.56 20.75 -16.54
CA LEU A 253 -23.81 21.97 -16.89
C LEU A 253 -23.68 22.08 -18.41
#